data_AF-G9ZPN6-F1
#
_entry.id   AF-G9ZPN6-F1
#
_cell.length_a   1.000
_cell.length_b   1.000
_cell.length_c   1.000
_cell.angle_alpha   90.00
_cell.angle_beta   90.00
_cell.angle_gamma   90.00
#
_symmetry.space_group_name_H-M   'P 1'
#
loop_
_entity.id
_entity.type
_entity.pdbx_description
1 polymer ?
#
loop_
_entity_poly.entity_id
_entity_poly.type
_entity_poly.pdbx_seq_one_letter_code
_entity_poly.pdbx_strand_id
1 'polypeptide(L)'
;MTGLNQRVNELQAEMKALGLDGFIVTNPSNLLYLSQFDGLDGDGCLVITPQQVTLITDARYQEALEASLPKTVNLEITRDYYDVAHQVLADQGYQRVGFETSASYALYRKLAALFGDKLVPETGVIEKLREVKDARSGNSSPVHPTGK
;
A
#
# COMPACT_ATOMS: atom_id res chain seq x y z
N MET A 1 14.94 -0.11 15.20
CA MET A 1 13.57 -0.56 14.86
C MET A 1 13.00 0.40 13.81
N THR A 2 13.43 0.28 12.56
CA THR A 2 13.31 1.37 11.54
C THR A 2 12.73 0.91 10.19
N GLY A 3 12.37 -0.37 10.06
CA GLY A 3 12.04 -0.97 8.77
C GLY A 3 10.80 -0.42 8.09
N LEU A 4 9.68 -0.25 8.81
CA LEU A 4 8.41 0.15 8.20
C LEU A 4 8.43 1.59 7.67
N ASN A 5 8.86 2.53 8.53
CA ASN A 5 8.98 3.94 8.14
C ASN A 5 9.95 4.11 6.96
N GLN A 6 11.02 3.31 6.91
CA GLN A 6 11.93 3.33 5.77
C GLN A 6 11.21 2.93 4.46
N ARG A 7 10.43 1.85 4.46
CA ARG A 7 9.72 1.36 3.26
C ARG A 7 8.68 2.36 2.74
N VAL A 8 7.92 2.97 3.66
CA VAL A 8 6.98 4.04 3.32
C VAL A 8 7.72 5.24 2.72
N ASN A 9 8.82 5.67 3.34
CA ASN A 9 9.60 6.81 2.85
C ASN A 9 10.20 6.53 1.46
N GLU A 10 10.63 5.30 1.20
CA GLU A 10 11.12 4.87 -0.12
C GLU A 10 10.00 4.94 -1.17
N LEU A 11 8.79 4.48 -0.84
CA LEU A 11 7.63 4.63 -1.73
C LEU A 11 7.24 6.10 -1.93
N GLN A 12 7.25 6.93 -0.89
CA GLN A 12 6.98 8.37 -1.03
C GLN A 12 8.02 9.07 -1.93
N ALA A 13 9.29 8.68 -1.85
CA ALA A 13 10.32 9.19 -2.73
C ALA A 13 10.08 8.77 -4.20
N GLU A 14 9.67 7.52 -4.42
CA GLU A 14 9.31 7.02 -5.74
C GLU A 14 8.05 7.70 -6.30
N MET A 15 7.01 7.89 -5.47
CA MET A 15 5.82 8.67 -5.83
C MET A 15 6.20 10.07 -6.30
N LYS A 16 7.11 10.75 -5.60
CA LYS A 16 7.62 12.07 -6.02
C LYS A 16 8.31 12.01 -7.38
N ALA A 17 9.10 10.97 -7.66
CA ALA A 17 9.77 10.80 -8.94
C ALA A 17 8.77 10.54 -10.09
N LEU A 18 7.69 9.81 -9.82
CA LEU A 18 6.59 9.53 -10.76
C LEU A 18 5.60 10.72 -10.91
N GLY A 19 5.71 11.71 -10.03
CA GLY A 19 4.79 12.85 -9.95
C GLY A 19 3.40 12.46 -9.46
N LEU A 20 3.33 11.50 -8.54
CA LEU A 20 2.11 11.06 -7.87
C LEU A 20 1.94 11.83 -6.55
N ASP A 21 0.70 12.24 -6.30
CA ASP A 21 0.29 12.94 -5.08
C ASP A 21 -0.17 11.97 -3.98
N GLY A 22 -0.57 10.76 -4.39
CA GLY A 22 -1.05 9.72 -3.49
C GLY A 22 -0.95 8.35 -4.16
N PHE A 23 -0.99 7.30 -3.35
CA PHE A 23 -0.97 5.92 -3.83
C PHE A 23 -1.94 5.06 -3.02
N ILE A 24 -2.75 4.26 -3.71
CA ILE A 24 -3.66 3.28 -3.11
C ILE A 24 -3.04 1.89 -3.30
N VAL A 25 -2.71 1.24 -2.19
CA VAL A 25 -2.18 -0.12 -2.16
C VAL A 25 -3.30 -1.06 -1.75
N THR A 26 -3.54 -2.08 -2.55
CA THR A 26 -4.62 -3.07 -2.35
C THR A 26 -4.11 -4.50 -2.42
N ASN A 27 -2.93 -4.73 -3.03
CA ASN A 27 -2.33 -6.05 -3.08
C ASN A 27 -1.93 -6.52 -1.66
N PRO A 28 -2.38 -7.70 -1.22
CA PRO A 28 -2.09 -8.21 0.14
C PRO A 28 -0.61 -8.29 0.49
N SER A 29 0.25 -8.67 -0.48
CA SER A 29 1.70 -8.76 -0.23
C SER A 29 2.32 -7.38 0.01
N ASN A 30 1.82 -6.36 -0.69
CA ASN A 30 2.33 -5.00 -0.57
C ASN A 30 1.73 -4.28 0.64
N LEU A 31 0.48 -4.58 1.01
CA LEU A 31 -0.10 -4.21 2.31
C LEU A 31 0.76 -4.74 3.46
N LEU A 32 1.02 -6.05 3.49
CA LEU A 32 1.85 -6.67 4.53
C LEU A 32 3.25 -6.04 4.58
N TYR A 33 3.87 -5.78 3.42
CA TYR A 33 5.18 -5.17 3.34
C TYR A 33 5.23 -3.74 3.91
N LEU A 34 4.21 -2.91 3.63
CA LEU A 34 4.19 -1.49 3.96
C LEU A 34 3.52 -1.15 5.29
N SER A 35 2.62 -2.00 5.81
CA SER A 35 1.88 -1.73 7.06
C SER A 35 1.95 -2.85 8.10
N GLN A 36 2.47 -4.04 7.74
CA GLN A 36 2.36 -5.27 8.53
C GLN A 36 0.92 -5.81 8.68
N PHE A 37 -0.02 -5.30 7.88
CA PHE A 37 -1.37 -5.82 7.82
C PHE A 37 -1.41 -7.11 6.97
N ASP A 38 -1.86 -8.21 7.55
CA ASP A 38 -1.93 -9.54 6.92
C ASP A 38 -3.33 -9.92 6.39
N GLY A 39 -4.14 -8.91 6.05
CA GLY A 39 -5.46 -9.11 5.45
C GLY A 39 -5.39 -9.80 4.08
N LEU A 40 -6.50 -10.45 3.69
CA LEU A 40 -6.65 -11.08 2.38
C LEU A 40 -7.03 -10.05 1.32
N ASP A 41 -7.09 -10.50 0.06
CA ASP A 41 -7.54 -9.66 -1.05
C ASP A 41 -8.96 -9.13 -0.79
N GLY A 42 -9.11 -7.81 -0.82
CA GLY A 42 -10.37 -7.13 -0.53
C GLY A 42 -10.68 -6.87 0.94
N ASP A 43 -9.79 -7.19 1.89
CA ASP A 43 -10.00 -6.91 3.33
C ASP A 43 -9.59 -5.49 3.75
N GLY A 44 -9.07 -4.68 2.83
CA GLY A 44 -8.71 -3.30 3.11
C GLY A 44 -7.81 -2.68 2.05
N CYS A 45 -7.35 -1.47 2.32
CA CYS A 45 -6.35 -0.78 1.51
C CYS A 45 -5.47 0.12 2.38
N LEU A 46 -4.30 0.50 1.85
CA LEU A 46 -3.42 1.49 2.45
C LEU A 46 -3.36 2.69 1.52
N VAL A 47 -3.65 3.87 2.06
CA VAL A 47 -3.47 5.15 1.37
C VAL A 47 -2.18 5.79 1.86
N ILE A 48 -1.28 6.07 0.93
CA ILE A 48 -0.02 6.77 1.20
C ILE A 48 -0.05 8.10 0.47
N THR A 49 0.22 9.18 1.20
CA THR A 49 0.45 10.52 0.67
C THR A 49 1.85 10.98 1.10
N PRO A 50 2.38 12.12 0.63
CA PRO A 50 3.65 12.64 1.10
C PRO A 50 3.66 12.99 2.61
N GLN A 51 2.49 13.17 3.23
CA GLN A 51 2.35 13.63 4.62
C GLN A 51 1.85 12.55 5.57
N GLN A 52 1.05 11.59 5.10
CA GLN A 52 0.40 10.62 5.97
C GLN A 52 0.26 9.24 5.34
N VAL A 53 0.06 8.26 6.21
CA VAL A 53 -0.28 6.88 5.85
C VAL A 53 -1.54 6.50 6.61
N THR A 54 -2.53 5.97 5.90
CA THR A 54 -3.79 5.53 6.50
C THR A 54 -4.11 4.11 6.04
N LEU A 55 -4.17 3.18 6.99
CA LEU A 55 -4.69 1.83 6.77
C LEU A 55 -6.20 1.85 6.98
N ILE A 56 -6.95 1.38 5.97
CA ILE A 56 -8.41 1.35 5.97
C ILE A 56 -8.84 -0.11 5.87
N THR A 57 -9.50 -0.64 6.89
CA THR A 57 -9.96 -2.03 6.96
C THR A 57 -11.25 -2.12 7.81
N ASP A 58 -11.76 -3.31 8.11
CA ASP A 58 -12.97 -3.49 8.91
C ASP A 58 -12.71 -4.03 10.32
N ALA A 59 -13.77 -4.05 11.12
CA ALA A 59 -13.73 -4.34 12.55
C ALA A 59 -13.15 -5.72 12.89
N ARG A 60 -13.08 -6.68 11.95
CA ARG A 60 -12.41 -7.98 12.16
C ARG A 60 -10.95 -7.83 12.58
N TYR A 61 -10.29 -6.76 12.14
CA TYR A 61 -8.87 -6.54 12.36
C TYR A 61 -8.57 -5.45 13.41
N GLN A 62 -9.59 -4.75 13.91
CA GLN A 62 -9.42 -3.56 14.75
C GLN A 62 -8.59 -3.83 15.99
N GLU A 63 -8.97 -4.82 16.82
CA GLU A 63 -8.30 -5.10 18.09
C GLU A 63 -6.81 -5.45 17.89
N ALA A 64 -6.51 -6.26 16.87
CA ALA A 64 -5.14 -6.65 16.56
C ALA A 64 -4.30 -5.45 16.09
N LEU A 65 -4.87 -4.59 15.23
CA LEU A 65 -4.18 -3.44 14.66
C LEU A 65 -4.01 -2.30 15.66
N GLU A 66 -4.98 -2.02 16.53
CA GLU A 66 -4.82 -1.01 17.59
C GLU A 66 -3.63 -1.33 18.51
N ALA A 67 -3.31 -2.62 18.70
CA ALA A 67 -2.17 -3.06 19.49
C ALA A 67 -0.83 -3.06 18.73
N SER A 68 -0.84 -3.34 17.42
CA SER A 68 0.39 -3.60 16.64
C SER A 68 0.78 -2.50 15.65
N LEU A 69 -0.16 -1.64 15.24
CA LEU A 69 0.08 -0.64 14.21
C LEU A 69 0.95 0.49 14.75
N PRO A 70 2.03 0.90 14.05
CA PRO A 70 2.83 2.02 14.50
C PRO A 70 2.02 3.32 14.51
N LYS A 71 2.27 4.17 15.51
CA LYS A 71 1.58 5.46 15.70
C LYS A 71 1.64 6.43 14.52
N THR A 72 2.54 6.19 13.56
CA THR A 72 2.68 6.98 12.33
C THR A 72 1.69 6.57 11.24
N VAL A 73 0.95 5.48 11.43
CA VAL A 73 -0.08 4.99 10.51
C VAL A 73 -1.44 5.19 11.17
N ASN A 74 -2.30 5.95 10.51
CA ASN A 74 -3.69 6.12 10.92
C ASN A 74 -4.47 4.83 10.63
N LEU A 75 -5.44 4.49 11.47
CA LEU A 75 -6.32 3.34 11.29
C LEU A 75 -7.76 3.82 11.13
N GLU A 76 -8.39 3.46 10.01
CA GLU A 76 -9.81 3.72 9.74
C GLU A 76 -10.57 2.39 9.65
N ILE A 77 -11.65 2.26 10.44
CA ILE A 77 -12.46 1.05 10.52
C ILE A 77 -13.81 1.25 9.82
N THR A 78 -13.99 0.61 8.66
CA THR A 78 -15.18 0.72 7.80
C THR A 78 -15.32 -0.52 6.92
N ARG A 79 -16.37 -0.64 6.09
CA ARG A 79 -16.40 -1.56 4.93
C ARG A 79 -16.38 -0.83 3.59
N ASP A 80 -16.44 0.50 3.61
CA ASP A 80 -16.43 1.36 2.44
C ASP A 80 -15.01 1.84 2.13
N TYR A 81 -14.04 0.90 2.11
CA TYR A 81 -12.61 1.23 2.16
C TYR A 81 -12.18 2.24 1.10
N TYR A 82 -12.61 2.02 -0.14
CA TYR A 82 -12.20 2.81 -1.28
C TYR A 82 -12.90 4.18 -1.35
N ASP A 83 -14.11 4.28 -0.79
CA ASP A 83 -14.84 5.54 -0.68
C ASP A 83 -14.17 6.45 0.37
N VAL A 84 -13.74 5.88 1.50
CA VAL A 84 -12.89 6.57 2.49
C VAL A 84 -11.53 6.90 1.91
N ALA A 85 -10.90 5.99 1.15
CA ALA A 85 -9.64 6.28 0.46
C ALA A 85 -9.76 7.48 -0.48
N HIS A 86 -10.88 7.57 -1.22
CA HIS A 86 -11.19 8.72 -2.04
C HIS A 86 -11.35 10.00 -1.22
N GLN A 87 -12.08 9.98 -0.09
CA GLN A 87 -12.21 11.15 0.79
C GLN A 87 -10.86 11.65 1.30
N VAL A 88 -10.01 10.74 1.80
CA VAL A 88 -8.66 11.05 2.29
C VAL A 88 -7.82 11.79 1.25
N LEU A 89 -7.94 11.41 -0.03
CA LEU A 89 -7.19 12.01 -1.13
C LEU A 89 -7.86 13.26 -1.70
N ALA A 90 -9.20 13.30 -1.73
CA ALA A 90 -9.99 14.41 -2.25
C ALA A 90 -9.86 15.67 -1.37
N ASP A 91 -9.87 15.50 -0.05
CA ASP A 91 -9.76 16.60 0.92
C ASP A 91 -8.42 17.34 0.81
N GLN A 92 -7.40 16.71 0.22
CA GLN A 92 -6.07 17.27 0.03
C GLN A 92 -5.87 17.85 -1.38
N GLY A 93 -6.89 17.79 -2.24
CA GLY A 93 -6.87 18.39 -3.58
C GLY A 93 -5.95 17.66 -4.56
N TYR A 94 -5.62 16.40 -4.31
CA TYR A 94 -4.72 15.61 -5.14
C TYR A 94 -5.29 15.29 -6.52
N GLN A 95 -4.40 15.25 -7.51
CA GLN A 95 -4.74 15.16 -8.93
C GLN A 95 -4.15 13.92 -9.60
N ARG A 96 -3.09 13.31 -9.04
CA ARG A 96 -2.47 12.09 -9.58
C ARG A 96 -2.37 11.03 -8.49
N VAL A 97 -3.26 10.03 -8.56
CA VAL A 97 -3.37 8.95 -7.58
C VAL A 97 -2.93 7.64 -8.23
N GLY A 98 -1.80 7.11 -7.78
CA GLY A 98 -1.29 5.82 -8.22
C GLY A 98 -2.12 4.65 -7.69
N PHE A 99 -2.25 3.59 -8.49
CA PHE A 99 -2.77 2.29 -8.03
C PHE A 99 -2.04 1.14 -8.72
N GLU A 100 -2.08 -0.03 -8.10
CA GLU A 100 -1.40 -1.23 -8.60
C GLU A 100 -2.16 -1.86 -9.76
N THR A 101 -1.51 -2.06 -10.91
CA THR A 101 -2.14 -2.73 -12.07
C THR A 101 -2.47 -4.21 -11.84
N SER A 102 -2.02 -4.78 -10.70
CA SER A 102 -2.39 -6.13 -10.27
C SER A 102 -3.81 -6.20 -9.69
N ALA A 103 -4.46 -5.04 -9.46
CA ALA A 103 -5.85 -4.97 -9.03
C ALA A 103 -6.79 -5.74 -9.99
N SER A 104 -7.78 -6.42 -9.44
CA SER A 104 -8.81 -7.07 -10.25
C SER A 104 -9.55 -6.04 -11.12
N TYR A 105 -10.08 -6.47 -12.26
CA TYR A 105 -10.84 -5.57 -13.14
C TYR A 105 -12.04 -4.93 -12.43
N ALA A 106 -12.69 -5.66 -11.52
CA ALA A 106 -13.79 -5.13 -10.70
C ALA A 106 -13.32 -3.98 -9.79
N LEU A 107 -12.18 -4.16 -9.12
CA LEU A 107 -11.59 -3.12 -8.27
C LEU A 107 -11.15 -1.91 -9.10
N TYR A 108 -10.47 -2.12 -10.23
CA TYR A 108 -10.12 -1.05 -11.16
C TYR A 108 -11.36 -0.23 -11.57
N ARG A 109 -12.47 -0.89 -11.92
CA ARG A 109 -13.73 -0.21 -12.27
C ARG A 109 -14.28 0.63 -11.12
N LYS A 110 -14.17 0.15 -9.86
CA LYS A 110 -14.57 0.93 -8.68
C LYS A 110 -13.67 2.15 -8.49
N LEU A 111 -12.35 1.98 -8.54
CA LEU A 111 -11.40 3.10 -8.41
C LEU A 111 -11.56 4.12 -9.55
N ALA A 112 -11.73 3.67 -10.78
CA ALA A 112 -11.93 4.56 -11.93
C ALA A 112 -13.22 5.39 -11.80
N ALA A 113 -14.28 4.82 -11.22
CA ALA A 113 -15.52 5.56 -10.95
C ALA A 113 -15.34 6.64 -9.86
N LEU A 114 -14.47 6.40 -8.88
CA LEU A 114 -14.20 7.33 -7.78
C LEU A 114 -13.22 8.45 -8.19
N PHE A 115 -12.13 8.10 -8.86
CA PHE A 115 -11.02 9.01 -9.13
C PHE A 115 -11.03 9.60 -10.54
N GLY A 116 -11.77 9.01 -11.49
CA GLY A 116 -11.84 9.49 -12.86
C GLY A 116 -10.47 9.52 -13.55
N ASP A 117 -10.15 10.66 -14.15
CA ASP A 117 -8.89 10.93 -14.87
C ASP A 117 -7.67 11.08 -13.96
N LYS A 118 -7.87 11.20 -12.64
CA LYS A 118 -6.80 11.29 -11.65
C LYS A 118 -6.11 9.95 -11.37
N LEU A 119 -6.73 8.84 -11.73
CA LEU A 119 -6.22 7.50 -11.44
C LEU A 119 -5.10 7.11 -12.41
N VAL A 120 -3.91 6.89 -11.89
CA VAL A 120 -2.70 6.59 -12.66
C VAL A 120 -2.29 5.13 -12.42
N PRO A 121 -2.25 4.27 -13.46
CA PRO A 121 -1.84 2.88 -13.32
C PRO A 121 -0.32 2.76 -13.11
N GLU A 122 0.08 2.00 -12.10
CA GLU A 122 1.48 1.76 -11.76
C GLU A 122 1.77 0.26 -11.66
N THR A 123 2.84 -0.18 -12.34
CA THR A 123 3.21 -1.60 -12.44
C THR A 123 4.54 -1.88 -11.75
N GLY A 124 4.50 -2.74 -10.73
CA GLY A 124 5.72 -3.27 -10.12
C GLY A 124 6.50 -2.26 -9.27
N VAL A 125 5.91 -1.13 -8.89
CA VAL A 125 6.60 -0.06 -8.15
C VAL A 125 7.06 -0.57 -6.79
N ILE A 126 6.17 -1.21 -6.02
CA ILE A 126 6.45 -1.66 -4.65
C ILE A 126 7.30 -2.93 -4.66
N GLU A 127 7.11 -3.80 -5.65
CA GLU A 127 7.90 -5.02 -5.86
C GLU A 127 9.38 -4.69 -6.09
N LYS A 128 9.68 -3.68 -6.91
CA LYS A 128 11.06 -3.22 -7.13
C LYS A 128 11.71 -2.70 -5.84
N LEU A 129 10.95 -1.98 -5.01
CA LEU A 129 11.45 -1.50 -3.71
C LEU A 129 11.78 -2.67 -2.77
N ARG A 130 10.96 -3.73 -2.80
CA ARG A 130 11.22 -4.98 -2.06
C ARG A 130 12.51 -5.66 -2.52
N GLU A 131 12.69 -5.83 -3.82
CA GLU A 131 13.87 -6.49 -4.41
C GLU A 131 15.19 -5.79 -4.04
N VAL A 132 15.22 -4.46 -4.11
CA VAL A 132 16.42 -3.66 -3.76
C VAL A 132 16.81 -3.87 -2.29
N LYS A 133 15.83 -4.10 -1.39
CA LYS A 133 16.11 -4.36 0.02
C LYS A 133 16.64 -5.77 0.24
N ASP A 134 16.09 -6.77 -0.44
CA ASP A 134 16.55 -8.16 -0.33
C ASP A 134 17.98 -8.35 -0.87
N ALA A 135 18.40 -7.55 -1.85
CA ALA A 135 19.80 -7.54 -2.31
C ALA A 135 20.78 -6.93 -1.30
N ARG A 136 20.33 -6.00 -0.44
CA ARG A 136 21.16 -5.32 0.58
C ARG A 136 21.14 -6.03 1.94
N SER A 137 20.05 -6.71 2.25
CA SER A 137 19.93 -7.61 3.41
C SER A 137 20.26 -9.01 2.93
N GLY A 138 21.51 -9.48 3.08
CA GLY A 138 21.93 -10.81 2.66
C GLY A 138 21.17 -11.97 3.34
N ASN A 139 19.91 -12.18 2.98
CA ASN A 139 19.14 -13.37 3.29
C ASN A 139 19.25 -14.30 2.10
N SER A 140 20.42 -14.92 1.97
CA SER A 140 20.58 -16.09 1.12
C SER A 140 19.71 -17.21 1.69
N SER A 141 18.48 -17.36 1.19
CA SER A 141 17.76 -18.63 1.35
C SER A 141 18.68 -19.73 0.82
N PRO A 142 18.96 -20.80 1.59
CA PRO A 142 19.83 -21.86 1.14
C PRO A 142 19.16 -22.55 -0.04
N VAL A 143 19.77 -22.41 -1.22
CA VAL A 143 19.50 -23.29 -2.35
C VAL A 143 19.81 -24.70 -1.87
N HIS A 144 18.77 -25.51 -1.66
CA HIS A 144 18.95 -26.94 -1.47
C HIS A 144 19.58 -27.50 -2.75
N PRO A 145 20.80 -28.08 -2.68
CA PRO A 145 21.34 -28.76 -3.84
C PRO A 145 20.53 -30.04 -4.02
N THR A 146 19.74 -30.13 -5.09
CA THR A 146 19.25 -31.40 -5.58
C THR A 146 20.46 -32.21 -6.02
N GLY A 147 20.81 -33.21 -5.21
CA GLY A 147 21.90 -34.14 -5.48
C GLY A 147 21.58 -35.04 -6.67
N LYS A 148 22.65 -35.29 -7.44
CA LYS A 148 22.95 -36.38 -8.39
C LYS A 148 21.80 -37.09 -9.11
#